data_AF-A0A8T3Q1X8-F1
#
_entry.id   AF-A0A8T3Q1X8-F1
#
_cell.length_a   1.000
_cell.length_b   1.000
_cell.length_c   1.000
_cell.angle_alpha   90.00
_cell.angle_beta   90.00
_cell.angle_gamma   90.00
#
_symmetry.space_group_name_H-M   'P 1'
#
loop_
_entity.id
_entity.type
_entity.pdbx_description
1 polymer ?
#
loop_
_entity_poly.entity_id
_entity_poly.type
_entity_poly.pdbx_seq_one_letter_code
_entity_poly.pdbx_strand_id
1 'polypeptide(L)'
;MMSIVGSPGTEGLIDAGATSKITVFGNGIPGPGAMGFQPAIFGAKAGEPAWSPMWDHWTAVWNDEAAATLLTSQAELDAAEADGRLTLHHGTPDTGGMGFVVNCPSPIVAPNDFEVT
;
A
#
# COMPACT_ATOMS: atom_id res chain seq x y z
N MET A 1 1.13 -32.57 12.66
CA MET A 1 0.44 -31.76 13.69
C MET A 1 0.26 -30.37 13.11
N MET A 2 -0.97 -29.93 12.83
CA MET A 2 -1.21 -28.58 12.31
C MET A 2 -1.17 -27.62 13.52
N SER A 3 -0.10 -26.82 13.60
CA SER A 3 0.28 -26.08 14.81
C SER A 3 -0.31 -24.66 14.89
N ILE A 4 -1.30 -24.35 14.06
CA ILE A 4 -1.93 -23.02 14.00
C ILE A 4 -3.43 -23.20 14.19
N VAL A 5 -3.95 -22.55 15.23
CA VAL A 5 -5.40 -22.41 15.43
C VAL A 5 -5.94 -21.42 14.41
N GLY A 6 -7.13 -21.69 13.85
CA GLY A 6 -7.78 -20.75 12.96
C GLY A 6 -8.05 -19.42 13.68
N SER A 7 -7.64 -18.31 13.04
CA SER A 7 -8.03 -16.97 13.43
C SER A 7 -8.99 -16.42 12.38
N PRO A 8 -10.05 -15.70 12.76
CA PRO A 8 -10.78 -14.87 11.81
C PRO A 8 -9.85 -13.92 11.07
N GLY A 9 -10.16 -13.63 9.82
CA GLY A 9 -9.50 -12.58 9.06
C GLY A 9 -9.80 -11.19 9.64
N THR A 10 -8.99 -10.21 9.26
CA THR A 10 -9.02 -8.83 9.77
C THR A 10 -9.81 -7.89 8.87
N GLU A 11 -10.51 -8.40 7.86
CA GLU A 11 -11.23 -7.60 6.86
C GLU A 11 -12.34 -6.75 7.49
N GLY A 12 -12.99 -7.24 8.56
CA GLY A 12 -14.01 -6.48 9.30
C GLY A 12 -13.50 -5.16 9.91
N LEU A 13 -12.18 -4.96 10.00
CA LEU A 13 -11.59 -3.68 10.42
C LEU A 13 -11.73 -2.59 9.35
N ILE A 14 -11.79 -2.97 8.06
CA ILE A 14 -12.02 -2.05 6.94
C ILE A 14 -13.43 -1.45 7.09
N ASP A 15 -14.44 -2.31 7.24
CA ASP A 15 -15.85 -1.89 7.41
C ASP A 15 -16.07 -1.04 8.67
N ALA A 16 -15.30 -1.29 9.72
CA ALA A 16 -15.34 -0.51 10.96
C ALA A 16 -14.64 0.86 10.85
N GLY A 17 -13.99 1.18 9.73
CA GLY A 17 -13.20 2.39 9.57
C GLY A 17 -11.97 2.43 10.48
N ALA A 18 -11.46 1.26 10.88
CA ALA A 18 -10.36 1.12 11.82
C ALA A 18 -8.99 0.98 11.12
N THR A 19 -8.91 1.24 9.82
CA THR A 19 -7.72 1.05 8.99
C THR A 19 -7.27 2.34 8.31
N SER A 20 -5.97 2.48 8.07
CA SER A 20 -5.43 3.48 7.14
C SER A 20 -5.05 2.82 5.83
N LYS A 21 -5.25 3.51 4.70
CA LYS A 21 -4.80 3.02 3.40
C LYS A 21 -3.27 2.98 3.33
N ILE A 22 -2.72 1.87 2.87
CA ILE A 22 -1.35 1.78 2.37
C ILE A 22 -1.39 1.35 0.91
N THR A 23 -0.59 2.00 0.07
CA THR A 23 -0.45 1.62 -1.34
C THR A 23 0.96 1.10 -1.60
N VAL A 24 1.07 -0.16 -1.97
CA VAL A 24 2.32 -0.84 -2.33
C VAL A 24 2.44 -0.92 -3.84
N PHE A 25 3.65 -0.75 -4.38
CA PHE A 25 3.86 -0.84 -5.83
C PHE A 25 4.12 -2.30 -6.24
N GLY A 26 3.33 -2.80 -7.19
CA GLY A 26 3.43 -4.16 -7.72
C GLY A 26 4.29 -4.30 -8.97
N ASN A 27 4.70 -3.20 -9.60
CA ASN A 27 5.65 -3.12 -10.71
C ASN A 27 6.35 -1.75 -10.77
N GLY A 28 7.19 -1.53 -11.79
CA GLY A 28 7.82 -0.22 -12.04
C GLY A 28 9.25 -0.15 -11.56
N ILE A 29 9.59 0.92 -10.83
CA ILE A 29 10.95 1.18 -10.39
C ILE A 29 11.36 0.14 -9.33
N PRO A 30 12.41 -0.68 -9.57
CA PRO A 30 12.92 -1.63 -8.58
C PRO A 30 13.39 -0.91 -7.31
N GLY A 31 13.12 -1.49 -6.14
CA GLY A 31 13.41 -0.83 -4.87
C GLY A 31 13.13 -1.68 -3.63
N PRO A 32 13.19 -1.07 -2.43
CA PRO A 32 13.08 -1.78 -1.16
C PRO A 32 11.63 -2.05 -0.70
N GLY A 33 10.63 -1.69 -1.50
CA GLY A 33 9.23 -1.91 -1.19
C GLY A 33 8.89 -3.40 -1.04
N ALA A 34 7.79 -3.70 -0.34
CA ALA A 34 7.43 -5.07 0.04
C ALA A 34 7.28 -6.05 -1.14
N MET A 35 6.99 -5.54 -2.34
CA MET A 35 6.89 -6.32 -3.57
C MET A 35 8.09 -6.16 -4.52
N GLY A 36 9.19 -5.55 -4.06
CA GLY A 36 10.44 -5.39 -4.83
C GLY A 36 10.56 -4.12 -5.66
N PHE A 37 9.65 -3.16 -5.48
CA PHE A 37 9.61 -1.89 -6.20
C PHE A 37 9.82 -0.70 -5.26
N GLN A 38 9.54 0.52 -5.70
CA GLN A 38 9.67 1.72 -4.86
C GLN A 38 8.92 1.59 -3.52
N PRO A 39 9.32 2.36 -2.49
CA PRO A 39 8.65 2.35 -1.19
C PRO A 39 7.13 2.62 -1.29
N ALA A 40 6.37 2.07 -0.35
CA ALA A 40 4.93 2.25 -0.28
C ALA A 40 4.54 3.70 0.08
N ILE A 41 3.36 4.11 -0.36
CA ILE A 41 2.73 5.37 0.05
C ILE A 41 1.76 5.11 1.20
N PHE A 42 1.92 5.86 2.28
CA PHE A 42 1.04 5.82 3.45
C PHE A 42 0.01 6.94 3.37
N GLY A 43 -1.27 6.61 3.57
CA GLY A 43 -2.36 7.59 3.55
C GLY A 43 -2.39 8.52 4.77
N ALA A 44 -1.76 8.12 5.88
CA ALA A 44 -1.64 8.92 7.10
C ALA A 44 -0.33 8.58 7.84
N LYS A 45 0.28 9.58 8.50
CA LYS A 45 1.48 9.42 9.32
C LYS A 45 1.14 9.12 10.77
N ALA A 46 2.02 8.40 11.46
CA ALA A 46 1.84 8.15 12.89
C ALA A 46 1.69 9.46 13.68
N GLY A 47 0.64 9.55 14.49
CA GLY A 47 0.26 10.75 15.23
C GLY A 47 -0.87 11.57 14.58
N GLU A 48 -1.20 11.32 13.30
CA GLU A 48 -2.38 11.93 12.67
C GLU A 48 -3.67 11.21 13.10
N PRO A 49 -4.82 11.91 13.20
CA PRO A 49 -6.08 11.29 13.61
C PRO A 49 -6.55 10.14 12.72
N ALA A 50 -6.16 10.16 11.44
CA ALA A 50 -6.51 9.15 10.45
C ALA A 50 -5.51 7.97 10.41
N TRP A 51 -4.48 7.98 11.26
CA TRP A 51 -3.50 6.91 11.33
C TRP A 51 -4.03 5.72 12.15
N SER A 52 -3.76 4.53 11.63
CA SER A 52 -4.04 3.26 12.25
C SER A 52 -2.81 2.34 12.12
N PRO A 53 -2.51 1.53 13.15
CA PRO A 53 -1.52 0.45 13.03
C PRO A 53 -2.00 -0.70 12.13
N MET A 54 -3.29 -0.70 11.76
CA MET A 54 -3.91 -1.66 10.86
C MET A 54 -4.04 -1.01 9.49
N TRP A 55 -3.44 -1.60 8.46
CA TRP A 55 -3.43 -1.02 7.12
C TRP A 55 -4.31 -1.79 6.16
N ASP A 56 -5.21 -1.07 5.50
CA ASP A 56 -5.95 -1.58 4.35
C ASP A 56 -5.03 -1.56 3.14
N HIS A 57 -4.69 -2.75 2.63
CA HIS A 57 -3.68 -2.91 1.60
C HIS A 57 -4.24 -2.66 0.21
N TRP A 58 -3.56 -1.80 -0.54
CA TRP A 58 -3.80 -1.55 -1.95
C TRP A 58 -2.51 -1.76 -2.74
N THR A 59 -2.64 -2.21 -3.98
CA THR A 59 -1.52 -2.34 -4.91
C THR A 59 -1.67 -1.37 -6.08
N ALA A 60 -0.64 -0.56 -6.32
CA ALA A 60 -0.52 0.25 -7.53
C ALA A 60 0.28 -0.51 -8.60
N VAL A 61 -0.27 -0.58 -9.80
CA VAL A 61 0.37 -1.19 -10.97
C VAL A 61 0.42 -0.16 -12.11
N TRP A 62 1.61 0.21 -12.55
CA TRP A 62 1.82 1.04 -13.73
C TRP A 62 1.26 0.33 -14.97
N ASN A 63 0.48 1.05 -15.76
CA ASN A 63 -0.10 0.54 -17.00
C ASN A 63 0.97 0.41 -18.10
N ASP A 64 1.93 1.33 -18.12
CA ASP A 64 3.19 1.22 -18.87
C ASP A 64 4.36 1.28 -17.88
N GLU A 65 4.96 0.12 -17.63
CA GLU A 65 6.06 -0.02 -16.67
C GLU A 65 7.31 0.77 -17.07
N ALA A 66 7.56 0.93 -18.37
CA ALA A 66 8.71 1.69 -18.87
C ALA A 66 8.57 3.20 -18.62
N ALA A 67 7.34 3.68 -18.40
CA ALA A 67 7.03 5.06 -18.08
C ALA A 67 6.90 5.33 -16.57
N ALA A 68 7.20 4.34 -15.72
CA ALA A 68 7.12 4.48 -14.27
C ALA A 68 8.01 5.62 -13.77
N THR A 69 7.47 6.44 -12.87
CA THR A 69 8.22 7.51 -12.19
C THR A 69 8.12 7.32 -10.68
N LEU A 70 9.12 7.83 -9.95
CA LEU A 70 9.07 7.81 -8.49
C LEU A 70 7.87 8.63 -8.02
N LEU A 71 7.07 8.06 -7.13
CA LEU A 71 5.99 8.75 -6.43
C LEU A 71 6.33 8.72 -4.93
N THR A 72 6.18 9.87 -4.29
CA THR A 72 6.61 10.11 -2.91
C THR A 72 5.46 10.55 -1.99
N SER A 73 4.28 10.84 -2.56
CA SER A 73 3.12 11.31 -1.80
C SER A 73 1.80 10.74 -2.31
N GLN A 74 0.78 10.79 -1.45
CA GLN A 74 -0.59 10.43 -1.81
C GLN A 74 -1.12 11.28 -2.97
N ALA A 75 -0.80 12.58 -2.99
CA ALA A 75 -1.25 13.48 -4.06
C ALA A 75 -0.67 13.09 -5.43
N GLU A 76 0.59 12.67 -5.50
CA GLU A 76 1.22 12.19 -6.74
C GLU A 76 0.64 10.85 -7.20
N LEU A 77 0.33 9.96 -6.25
CA LEU A 77 -0.36 8.71 -6.51
C LEU A 77 -1.76 8.93 -7.08
N ASP A 78 -2.55 9.79 -6.45
CA ASP A 78 -3.91 10.13 -6.88
C ASP A 78 -3.91 10.78 -8.28
N ALA A 79 -2.95 11.67 -8.55
CA ALA A 79 -2.78 12.27 -9.86
C ALA A 79 -2.42 11.23 -10.93
N ALA A 80 -1.48 10.32 -10.63
CA ALA A 80 -1.08 9.27 -11.56
C ALA A 80 -2.21 8.26 -11.87
N GLU A 81 -3.07 7.96 -10.88
CA GLU A 81 -4.29 7.17 -11.08
C GLU A 81 -5.30 7.94 -11.95
N ALA A 82 -5.59 9.20 -11.63
CA ALA A 82 -6.55 10.03 -12.36
C ALA A 82 -6.14 10.25 -13.83
N ASP A 83 -4.85 10.38 -14.09
CA ASP A 83 -4.27 10.49 -15.44
C ASP A 83 -4.23 9.14 -16.17
N GLY A 84 -4.64 8.04 -15.53
CA GLY A 84 -4.67 6.70 -16.12
C GLY A 84 -3.28 6.09 -16.34
N ARG A 85 -2.25 6.57 -15.64
CA ARG A 85 -0.88 6.03 -15.76
C ARG A 85 -0.70 4.72 -14.97
N LEU A 86 -1.49 4.55 -13.92
CA LEU A 86 -1.49 3.34 -13.09
C LEU A 86 -2.92 2.93 -12.75
N THR A 87 -3.06 1.69 -12.32
CA THR A 87 -4.30 1.11 -11.80
C THR A 87 -4.11 0.75 -10.33
N LEU A 88 -5.09 1.08 -9.48
CA LEU A 88 -5.13 0.63 -8.09
C LEU A 88 -5.99 -0.63 -7.94
N HIS A 89 -5.46 -1.59 -7.21
CA HIS A 89 -6.14 -2.82 -6.84
C HIS A 89 -6.36 -2.85 -5.32
N HIS A 90 -7.58 -3.20 -4.89
CA HIS A 90 -7.84 -3.50 -3.48
C HIS A 90 -7.28 -4.89 -3.17
N GLY A 91 -6.31 -4.98 -2.25
CA GLY A 91 -5.44 -6.15 -2.12
C GLY A 91 -4.33 -6.15 -3.18
N THR A 92 -4.06 -7.31 -3.78
CA THR A 92 -3.12 -7.45 -4.90
C THR A 92 -3.89 -7.76 -6.20
N PRO A 93 -3.28 -7.65 -7.39
CA PRO A 93 -3.95 -8.08 -8.63
C PRO A 93 -4.49 -9.51 -8.56
N ASP A 94 -3.77 -10.40 -7.85
CA ASP A 94 -4.13 -11.82 -7.70
C ASP A 94 -5.28 -12.06 -6.72
N THR A 95 -5.58 -11.12 -5.81
CA THR A 95 -6.70 -11.27 -4.88
C THR A 95 -8.06 -11.00 -5.55
N GLY A 96 -8.09 -10.55 -6.81
CA GLY A 96 -9.34 -10.33 -7.54
C GLY A 96 -10.26 -9.28 -6.89
N GLY A 97 -9.69 -8.30 -6.18
CA GLY A 97 -10.43 -7.28 -5.45
C GLY A 97 -10.81 -7.67 -4.01
N MET A 98 -10.37 -8.84 -3.54
CA MET A 98 -10.43 -9.14 -2.10
C MET A 98 -9.34 -8.35 -1.37
N GLY A 99 -9.76 -7.29 -0.68
CA GLY A 99 -8.89 -6.56 0.25
C GLY A 99 -8.46 -7.39 1.45
N PHE A 100 -7.37 -6.99 2.08
CA PHE A 100 -6.89 -7.58 3.33
C PHE A 100 -6.21 -6.52 4.19
N VAL A 101 -6.17 -6.78 5.49
CA VAL A 101 -5.59 -5.87 6.47
C VAL A 101 -4.26 -6.41 6.97
N VAL A 102 -3.23 -5.58 6.86
CA VAL A 102 -1.91 -5.87 7.42
C VAL A 102 -1.80 -5.23 8.79
N ASN A 103 -1.45 -6.03 9.79
CA ASN A 103 -1.02 -5.50 11.08
C ASN A 103 0.48 -5.17 11.00
N CYS A 104 0.82 -3.89 10.96
CA CYS A 104 2.20 -3.44 11.01
C CYS A 104 2.26 -2.16 11.85
N PRO A 105 2.46 -2.26 13.17
CA PRO A 105 2.33 -1.11 14.06
C PRO A 105 3.55 -0.19 14.01
N SER A 106 4.40 -0.31 12.98
CA SER A 106 5.63 0.47 12.85
C SER A 106 5.26 1.94 12.62
N PRO A 107 5.46 2.82 13.62
CA PRO A 107 5.06 4.21 13.52
C PRO A 107 6.15 4.96 12.74
N ILE A 108 6.16 4.78 11.42
CA ILE A 108 7.13 5.42 10.55
C ILE A 108 6.76 6.90 10.42
N VAL A 109 7.61 7.75 11.00
CA VAL A 109 7.54 9.21 10.87
C VAL A 109 8.70 9.77 10.05
N ALA A 110 9.67 8.92 9.68
CA ALA A 110 10.81 9.30 8.86
C ALA A 110 10.35 9.70 7.45
N PRO A 111 11.00 10.70 6.82
CA PRO A 111 10.75 11.03 5.42
C PRO A 111 11.14 9.85 4.52
N ASN A 112 10.46 9.71 3.38
CA ASN A 112 10.90 8.82 2.31
C ASN A 112 11.96 9.57 1.48
N ASP A 113 13.22 9.22 1.67
CA ASP A 113 14.40 9.78 1.00
C ASP A 113 14.95 8.86 -0.09
N PHE A 114 14.13 7.92 -0.58
CA PHE A 114 14.53 7.02 -1.66
C PHE A 114 14.77 7.78 -2.96
N GLU A 115 15.93 7.53 -3.57
CA GLU A 115 16.35 8.10 -4.84
C GLU A 115 16.61 6.98 -5.86
N VAL A 116 16.24 7.21 -7.12
CA VAL A 116 16.53 6.29 -8.22
C VAL A 116 17.94 6.59 -8.72
N THR A 117 18.85 5.63 -8.60
CA THR A 117 20.25 5.74 -9.03
C THR A 117 20.50 5.17 -10.42
#